data_AF-A0A8K0JUJ1-F1
#
_entry.id   AF-A0A8K0JUJ1-F1
#
_cell.length_a   1.000
_cell.length_b   1.000
_cell.length_c   1.000
_cell.angle_alpha   90.00
_cell.angle_beta   90.00
_cell.angle_gamma   90.00
#
_symmetry.space_group_name_H-M   'P 1'
#
loop_
_entity.id
_entity.type
_entity.pdbx_description
1 polymer ?
#
loop_
_entity_poly.entity_id
_entity_poly.type
_entity_poly.pdbx_seq_one_letter_code
_entity_poly.pdbx_strand_id
1 'polypeptide(L)'
;MSTPGKKTITHEEAIEFVKQKLCIPDPKLNVGTLDRIQRNLMSEMPFQNISLIASPPERRFPTIEDVISDGLALRGGSCILNNWFLYLILKAMGYDVFTIAATYCGIEDVPNGHMMVVAKGLLDPQEPKCKETLFLVDIASGYPLPGPVPLHRLPVSFPETAGLEVKINISLLASPPEKRFPCIEEVISDGLSLQGGSCILNNWFLYLLLKALRYDVYTIAATYCRVQELPDGHMMVVAKGLLDPEDSECKEPLFLLDAASGFPLPCPVPLHRLPVSFPETAGLVVKMEMIDGLIYRLQHDKDPEPSEKYQMIDGWKVIVKFDLKQKDPLSLRGAMEAIFCPDPPTPLLREVRMFRWPIGKNWCVAVRTHDLIFYGKECPEPDCKFNEKIGKHKKTLNFEDLENTIKRYFPMICHNQLRIALQKIKELKEREKQVHL
;
A
#
# COMPACT_ATOMS: atom_id res chain seq x y z
N MET A 1 -30.49 -31.80 -12.01
CA MET A 1 -30.72 -31.96 -10.56
C MET A 1 -29.57 -31.26 -9.86
N SER A 2 -29.84 -30.16 -9.15
CA SER A 2 -28.82 -29.45 -8.37
C SER A 2 -28.46 -30.29 -7.15
N THR A 3 -27.18 -30.57 -6.96
CA THR A 3 -26.65 -31.18 -5.74
C THR A 3 -27.12 -30.37 -4.52
N PRO A 4 -27.51 -31.00 -3.40
CA PRO A 4 -27.88 -30.26 -2.18
C PRO A 4 -26.76 -29.29 -1.82
N GLY A 5 -27.10 -28.01 -1.67
CA GLY A 5 -26.13 -26.97 -1.33
C GLY A 5 -25.50 -27.21 0.04
N LYS A 6 -24.21 -26.93 0.16
CA LYS A 6 -23.43 -27.08 1.39
C LYS A 6 -23.83 -26.00 2.41
N LYS A 7 -24.20 -26.41 3.63
CA LYS A 7 -24.74 -25.52 4.67
C LYS A 7 -23.79 -25.20 5.83
N THR A 8 -22.67 -25.91 5.93
CA THR A 8 -21.70 -25.76 7.02
C THR A 8 -20.29 -25.97 6.52
N ILE A 9 -19.31 -25.39 7.21
CA ILE A 9 -17.88 -25.67 7.03
C ILE A 9 -17.46 -26.59 8.19
N THR A 10 -16.80 -27.72 7.91
CA THR A 10 -16.30 -28.58 8.98
C THR A 10 -15.01 -28.02 9.58
N HIS A 11 -14.60 -28.54 10.74
CA HIS A 11 -13.35 -28.14 11.37
C HIS A 11 -12.14 -28.40 10.45
N GLU A 12 -12.09 -29.60 9.84
CA GLU A 12 -11.01 -30.01 8.94
C GLU A 12 -10.93 -29.11 7.72
N GLU A 13 -12.08 -28.77 7.11
CA GLU A 13 -12.14 -27.88 5.96
C GLU A 13 -11.66 -26.46 6.29
N ALA A 14 -12.02 -25.94 7.46
CA ALA A 14 -11.57 -24.63 7.90
C ALA A 14 -10.05 -24.61 8.15
N ILE A 15 -9.51 -25.66 8.78
CA ILE A 15 -8.06 -25.80 9.01
C ILE A 15 -7.31 -25.96 7.67
N GLU A 16 -7.81 -26.79 6.75
CA GLU A 16 -7.25 -26.98 5.40
C GLU A 16 -7.23 -25.65 4.63
N PHE A 17 -8.35 -24.91 4.63
CA PHE A 17 -8.46 -23.61 3.99
C PHE A 17 -7.44 -22.62 4.55
N VAL A 18 -7.36 -22.48 5.87
CA VAL A 18 -6.42 -21.56 6.52
C VAL A 18 -4.96 -21.93 6.24
N LYS A 19 -4.64 -23.23 6.18
CA LYS A 19 -3.28 -23.69 5.82
C LYS A 19 -2.94 -23.43 4.36
N GLN A 20 -3.83 -23.78 3.44
CA GLN A 20 -3.53 -23.80 2.01
C GLN A 20 -3.81 -22.47 1.32
N LYS A 21 -4.95 -21.85 1.62
CA LYS A 21 -5.39 -20.61 0.97
C LYS A 21 -4.84 -19.37 1.68
N LEU A 22 -4.72 -19.41 3.01
CA LEU A 22 -4.19 -18.28 3.78
C LEU A 22 -2.73 -18.49 4.23
N CYS A 23 -2.08 -19.59 3.87
CA CYS A 23 -0.67 -19.86 4.19
C CYS A 23 -0.34 -19.77 5.69
N ILE A 24 -1.22 -20.27 6.56
CA ILE A 24 -1.00 -20.35 8.02
C ILE A 24 -0.81 -21.83 8.40
N PRO A 25 0.44 -22.34 8.46
CA PRO A 25 0.71 -23.78 8.50
C PRO A 25 0.30 -24.47 9.81
N ASP A 26 0.30 -23.75 10.93
CA ASP A 26 -0.07 -24.24 12.26
C ASP A 26 -1.03 -23.25 12.94
N PRO A 27 -2.30 -23.19 12.51
CA PRO A 27 -3.26 -22.25 13.08
C PRO A 27 -3.65 -22.67 14.49
N LYS A 28 -3.48 -21.77 15.46
CA LYS A 28 -3.87 -21.95 16.86
C LYS A 28 -5.04 -21.05 17.21
N LEU A 29 -5.77 -21.36 18.28
CA LEU A 29 -6.84 -20.51 18.79
C LEU A 29 -6.26 -19.38 19.65
N ASN A 30 -5.71 -18.35 19.00
CA ASN A 30 -5.15 -17.18 19.68
C ASN A 30 -5.24 -15.92 18.81
N VAL A 31 -5.00 -14.76 19.43
CA VAL A 31 -5.09 -13.45 18.76
C VAL A 31 -4.10 -13.32 17.59
N GLY A 32 -2.91 -13.93 17.68
CA GLY A 32 -1.92 -13.87 16.61
C GLY A 32 -2.34 -14.64 15.34
N THR A 33 -2.97 -15.80 15.49
CA THR A 33 -3.56 -16.52 14.36
C THR A 33 -4.79 -15.77 13.82
N LEU A 34 -5.63 -15.21 14.70
CA LEU A 34 -6.78 -14.40 14.29
C LEU A 34 -6.37 -13.18 13.44
N ASP A 35 -5.34 -12.46 13.87
CA ASP A 35 -4.77 -11.32 13.13
C ASP A 35 -4.28 -11.73 11.73
N ARG A 36 -3.53 -12.84 11.64
CA ARG A 36 -3.07 -13.37 10.36
C ARG A 36 -4.22 -13.79 9.45
N ILE A 37 -5.27 -14.42 9.99
CA ILE A 37 -6.47 -14.78 9.22
C ILE A 37 -7.13 -13.51 8.67
N GLN A 38 -7.37 -12.50 9.52
CA GLN A 38 -7.97 -11.23 9.12
C GLN A 38 -7.17 -10.58 7.98
N ARG A 39 -5.86 -10.36 8.18
CA ARG A 39 -4.99 -9.72 7.18
C ARG A 39 -4.94 -10.49 5.86
N ASN A 40 -4.81 -11.82 5.92
CA ASN A 40 -4.70 -12.63 4.72
C ASN A 40 -6.02 -12.70 3.97
N LEU A 41 -7.16 -12.79 4.67
CA LEU A 41 -8.46 -12.67 4.01
C LEU A 41 -8.66 -11.31 3.37
N MET A 42 -8.28 -10.21 4.02
CA MET A 42 -8.38 -8.87 3.42
C MET A 42 -7.48 -8.68 2.19
N SER A 43 -6.33 -9.36 2.16
CA SER A 43 -5.41 -9.35 1.01
C SER A 43 -5.96 -10.15 -0.17
N GLU A 44 -6.51 -11.33 0.10
CA GLU A 44 -6.89 -12.29 -0.94
C GLU A 44 -8.36 -12.20 -1.37
N MET A 45 -9.23 -11.66 -0.52
CA MET A 45 -10.67 -11.63 -0.72
C MET A 45 -11.15 -10.17 -0.83
N PRO A 46 -11.41 -9.66 -2.05
CA PRO A 46 -11.72 -8.25 -2.25
C PRO A 46 -13.07 -7.87 -1.65
N PHE A 47 -13.18 -6.63 -1.17
CA PHE A 47 -14.48 -6.02 -0.98
C PHE A 47 -15.03 -5.58 -2.34
N GLN A 48 -16.22 -6.03 -2.73
CA GLN A 48 -16.85 -5.68 -4.00
C GLN A 48 -18.38 -5.78 -3.92
N ASN A 49 -19.09 -4.96 -4.70
CA ASN A 49 -20.56 -4.96 -4.79
C ASN A 49 -21.08 -5.38 -6.18
N ILE A 50 -20.21 -5.90 -7.04
CA ILE A 50 -20.53 -6.37 -8.40
C ILE A 50 -21.58 -7.48 -8.34
N SER A 51 -21.41 -8.46 -7.45
CA SER A 51 -22.39 -9.56 -7.31
C SER A 51 -23.77 -9.04 -6.87
N LEU A 52 -23.81 -8.00 -6.04
CA LEU A 52 -25.05 -7.35 -5.59
C LEU A 52 -25.76 -6.61 -6.72
N ILE A 53 -25.00 -5.87 -7.54
CA ILE A 53 -25.51 -5.11 -8.68
C ILE A 53 -26.02 -6.06 -9.78
N ALA A 54 -25.27 -7.13 -10.06
CA ALA A 54 -25.59 -8.10 -11.10
C ALA A 54 -26.77 -9.03 -10.74
N SER A 55 -27.09 -9.14 -9.45
CA SER A 55 -28.18 -10.00 -8.98
C SER A 55 -29.55 -9.30 -9.01
N PRO A 56 -30.63 -10.02 -9.36
CA PRO A 56 -31.97 -9.48 -9.22
C PRO A 56 -32.28 -9.19 -7.73
N PRO A 57 -33.18 -8.24 -7.41
CA PRO A 57 -33.41 -7.77 -6.04
C PRO A 57 -33.61 -8.88 -4.99
N GLU A 58 -34.33 -9.94 -5.35
CA GLU A 58 -34.62 -11.10 -4.51
C GLU A 58 -33.40 -12.01 -4.23
N ARG A 59 -32.31 -11.85 -4.97
CA ARG A 59 -31.04 -12.59 -4.82
C ARG A 59 -29.90 -11.73 -4.27
N ARG A 60 -30.18 -10.47 -3.90
CA ARG A 60 -29.18 -9.54 -3.36
C ARG A 60 -28.67 -9.92 -1.98
N PHE A 61 -29.48 -10.64 -1.20
CA PHE A 61 -29.04 -11.22 0.07
C PHE A 61 -28.46 -12.62 -0.20
N PRO A 62 -27.19 -12.89 0.14
CA PRO A 62 -26.58 -14.17 -0.16
C PRO A 62 -27.18 -15.27 0.71
N THR A 63 -27.33 -16.48 0.15
CA THR A 63 -27.63 -17.67 0.97
C THR A 63 -26.37 -18.17 1.67
N ILE A 64 -26.50 -19.04 2.66
CA ILE A 64 -25.34 -19.64 3.32
C ILE A 64 -24.46 -20.44 2.34
N GLU A 65 -25.09 -21.07 1.34
CA GLU A 65 -24.40 -21.76 0.26
C GLU A 65 -23.58 -20.79 -0.60
N ASP A 66 -24.12 -19.60 -0.91
CA ASP A 66 -23.42 -18.54 -1.65
C ASP A 66 -22.18 -18.08 -0.83
N VAL A 67 -22.36 -17.81 0.47
CA VAL A 67 -21.28 -17.39 1.38
C VAL A 67 -20.16 -18.43 1.47
N ILE A 68 -20.50 -19.72 1.63
CA ILE A 68 -19.49 -20.79 1.72
C ILE A 68 -18.78 -20.97 0.38
N SER A 69 -19.52 -21.03 -0.72
CA SER A 69 -18.97 -21.24 -2.05
C SER A 69 -18.02 -20.10 -2.45
N ASP A 70 -18.48 -18.86 -2.32
CA ASP A 70 -17.70 -17.68 -2.73
C ASP A 70 -16.53 -17.41 -1.80
N GLY A 71 -16.70 -17.63 -0.50
CA GLY A 71 -15.64 -17.47 0.49
C GLY A 71 -14.52 -18.50 0.36
N LEU A 72 -14.84 -19.79 0.18
CA LEU A 72 -13.83 -20.83 -0.07
C LEU A 72 -13.08 -20.61 -1.39
N ALA A 73 -13.74 -19.96 -2.36
CA ALA A 73 -13.14 -19.56 -3.63
C ALA A 73 -12.42 -18.19 -3.58
N LEU A 74 -12.40 -17.51 -2.43
CA LEU A 74 -11.82 -16.17 -2.25
C LEU A 74 -12.35 -15.11 -3.25
N ARG A 75 -13.59 -15.25 -3.71
CA ARG A 75 -14.17 -14.31 -4.69
C ARG A 75 -14.43 -12.92 -4.12
N GLY A 76 -14.67 -12.85 -2.81
CA GLY A 76 -15.04 -11.62 -2.13
C GLY A 76 -16.45 -11.13 -2.42
N GLY A 77 -16.80 -9.98 -1.86
CA GLY A 77 -18.17 -9.51 -1.79
C GLY A 77 -18.36 -8.31 -0.88
N SER A 78 -19.62 -8.01 -0.58
CA SER A 78 -19.99 -6.98 0.37
C SER A 78 -19.73 -7.44 1.81
N CYS A 79 -19.94 -6.55 2.78
CA CYS A 79 -19.71 -6.84 4.20
C CYS A 79 -20.43 -8.10 4.68
N ILE A 80 -21.70 -8.28 4.30
CA ILE A 80 -22.49 -9.45 4.68
C ILE A 80 -21.89 -10.76 4.15
N LEU A 81 -21.31 -10.78 2.95
CA LEU A 81 -20.71 -12.00 2.39
C LEU A 81 -19.38 -12.30 3.09
N ASN A 82 -18.48 -11.31 3.10
CA ASN A 82 -17.12 -11.50 3.61
C ASN A 82 -17.10 -11.74 5.14
N ASN A 83 -17.80 -10.92 5.94
CA ASN A 83 -17.80 -11.07 7.40
C ASN A 83 -18.62 -12.28 7.86
N TRP A 84 -19.63 -12.71 7.10
CA TRP A 84 -20.32 -13.97 7.40
C TRP A 84 -19.42 -15.17 7.09
N PHE A 85 -18.68 -15.16 5.98
CA PHE A 85 -17.71 -16.21 5.69
C PHE A 85 -16.61 -16.28 6.77
N LEU A 86 -16.07 -15.13 7.20
CA LEU A 86 -15.13 -15.04 8.32
C LEU A 86 -15.71 -15.69 9.58
N TYR A 87 -16.95 -15.35 9.96
CA TYR A 87 -17.63 -15.97 11.10
C TYR A 87 -17.72 -17.49 10.96
N LEU A 88 -18.11 -18.00 9.79
CA LEU A 88 -18.23 -19.45 9.55
C LEU A 88 -16.88 -20.17 9.68
N ILE A 89 -15.81 -19.60 9.13
CA ILE A 89 -14.45 -20.15 9.24
C ILE A 89 -13.98 -20.14 10.71
N LEU A 90 -14.07 -19.01 11.40
CA LEU A 90 -13.62 -18.90 12.79
C LEU A 90 -14.40 -19.83 13.71
N LYS A 91 -15.73 -19.93 13.53
CA LYS A 91 -16.57 -20.83 14.29
C LYS A 91 -16.22 -22.30 14.04
N ALA A 92 -16.00 -22.69 12.77
CA ALA A 92 -15.58 -24.04 12.41
C ALA A 92 -14.19 -24.40 12.99
N MET A 93 -13.29 -23.43 13.10
CA MET A 93 -12.00 -23.62 13.76
C MET A 93 -12.11 -23.80 15.28
N GLY A 94 -13.22 -23.41 15.89
CA GLY A 94 -13.45 -23.51 17.34
C GLY A 94 -13.25 -22.19 18.12
N TYR A 95 -13.16 -21.04 17.43
CA TYR A 95 -13.25 -19.76 18.13
C TYR A 95 -14.66 -19.56 18.69
N ASP A 96 -14.76 -19.00 19.91
CA ASP A 96 -16.02 -18.47 20.43
C ASP A 96 -16.30 -17.11 19.77
N VAL A 97 -17.09 -17.14 18.70
CA VAL A 97 -17.42 -15.96 17.90
C VAL A 97 -18.92 -15.74 17.78
N PHE A 98 -19.30 -14.48 17.68
CA PHE A 98 -20.65 -14.04 17.38
C PHE A 98 -20.61 -12.85 16.44
N THR A 99 -21.75 -12.54 15.84
CA THR A 99 -21.87 -11.45 14.86
C THR A 99 -22.64 -10.31 15.48
N ILE A 100 -22.27 -9.08 15.11
CA ILE A 100 -22.97 -7.87 15.53
C ILE A 100 -23.38 -7.06 14.31
N ALA A 101 -24.51 -6.36 14.42
CA ALA A 101 -24.88 -5.34 13.47
C ALA A 101 -24.25 -4.00 13.88
N ALA A 102 -23.83 -3.23 12.90
CA ALA A 102 -23.27 -1.90 13.06
C ALA A 102 -23.86 -0.94 12.03
N THR A 103 -23.91 0.33 12.40
CA THR A 103 -24.25 1.43 11.49
C THR A 103 -22.99 1.86 10.78
N TYR A 104 -23.03 1.88 9.45
CA TYR A 104 -21.97 2.48 8.65
C TYR A 104 -22.21 3.98 8.59
N CYS A 105 -21.45 4.75 9.38
CA CYS A 105 -21.59 6.21 9.43
C CYS A 105 -20.93 6.82 8.18
N GLY A 106 -21.69 7.56 7.36
CA GLY A 106 -21.24 7.99 6.03
C GLY A 106 -22.16 9.00 5.34
N ILE A 107 -22.25 8.94 4.01
CA ILE A 107 -23.13 9.83 3.22
C ILE A 107 -24.61 9.56 3.50
N GLU A 108 -24.95 8.30 3.74
CA GLU A 108 -26.26 7.88 4.24
C GLU A 108 -26.00 7.00 5.46
N ASP A 109 -26.42 7.47 6.65
CA ASP A 109 -26.35 6.67 7.87
C ASP A 109 -27.36 5.53 7.76
N VAL A 110 -26.94 4.39 7.22
CA VAL A 110 -27.78 3.19 7.10
C VAL A 110 -27.70 2.41 8.42
N PRO A 111 -28.74 2.46 9.28
CA PRO A 111 -28.69 1.80 10.58
C PRO A 111 -28.58 0.29 10.39
N ASN A 112 -27.68 -0.35 11.14
CA ASN A 112 -27.46 -1.82 11.07
C ASN A 112 -27.11 -2.33 9.66
N GLY A 113 -26.59 -1.47 8.78
CA GLY A 113 -26.20 -1.83 7.40
C GLY A 113 -24.89 -2.60 7.28
N HIS A 114 -24.15 -2.77 8.38
CA HIS A 114 -22.86 -3.44 8.40
C HIS A 114 -22.86 -4.62 9.37
N MET A 115 -22.27 -5.74 8.97
CA MET A 115 -22.08 -6.92 9.81
C MET A 115 -20.61 -6.99 10.23
N MET A 116 -20.35 -7.22 11.52
CA MET A 116 -18.99 -7.46 12.02
C MET A 116 -18.93 -8.75 12.85
N VAL A 117 -17.73 -9.26 13.08
CA VAL A 117 -17.49 -10.47 13.87
C VAL A 117 -16.75 -10.10 15.15
N VAL A 118 -17.15 -10.68 16.29
CA VAL A 118 -16.45 -10.52 17.57
C VAL A 118 -16.03 -11.88 18.08
N ALA A 119 -14.73 -12.02 18.38
CA ALA A 119 -14.15 -13.17 19.05
C ALA A 119 -14.04 -12.92 20.57
N LYS A 120 -14.37 -13.94 21.37
CA LYS A 120 -14.35 -13.90 22.84
C LYS A 120 -13.27 -14.81 23.42
N GLY A 121 -12.82 -14.45 24.62
CA GLY A 121 -12.06 -15.37 25.50
C GLY A 121 -10.66 -15.71 25.01
N LEU A 122 -10.10 -14.92 24.09
CA LEU A 122 -8.72 -15.08 23.63
C LEU A 122 -7.76 -14.34 24.58
N LEU A 123 -6.65 -14.95 24.97
CA LEU A 123 -5.65 -14.25 25.78
C LEU A 123 -5.15 -12.99 25.05
N ASP A 124 -5.33 -11.81 25.66
CA ASP A 124 -4.71 -10.58 25.19
C ASP A 124 -3.28 -10.49 25.77
N PRO A 125 -2.22 -10.50 24.94
CA PRO A 125 -0.84 -10.39 25.42
C PRO A 125 -0.57 -9.08 26.17
N GLN A 126 -1.33 -8.01 25.90
CA GLN A 126 -1.18 -6.71 26.55
C GLN A 126 -1.96 -6.63 27.86
N GLU A 127 -2.98 -7.48 28.05
CA GLU A 127 -3.76 -7.59 29.29
C GLU A 127 -3.99 -9.06 29.70
N PRO A 128 -2.92 -9.78 30.09
CA PRO A 128 -3.00 -11.22 30.36
C PRO A 128 -3.89 -11.60 31.56
N LYS A 129 -4.30 -10.61 32.37
CA LYS A 129 -5.18 -10.80 33.53
C LYS A 129 -6.67 -10.62 33.18
N CYS A 130 -6.99 -10.08 32.01
CA CYS A 130 -8.38 -9.90 31.57
C CYS A 130 -8.95 -11.27 31.17
N LYS A 131 -9.97 -11.72 31.91
CA LYS A 131 -10.63 -13.02 31.67
C LYS A 131 -11.73 -12.96 30.60
N GLU A 132 -12.22 -11.75 30.32
CA GLU A 132 -13.35 -11.50 29.42
C GLU A 132 -12.89 -10.58 28.28
N THR A 133 -11.95 -11.08 27.49
CA THR A 133 -11.44 -10.35 26.33
C THR A 133 -12.42 -10.45 25.16
N LEU A 134 -12.59 -9.33 24.48
CA LEU A 134 -13.37 -9.21 23.26
C LEU A 134 -12.50 -8.59 22.17
N PHE A 135 -12.49 -9.20 20.98
CA PHE A 135 -11.78 -8.72 19.81
C PHE A 135 -12.77 -8.57 18.65
N LEU A 136 -12.93 -7.34 18.14
CA LEU A 136 -13.68 -7.07 16.92
C LEU A 136 -12.80 -7.36 15.71
N VAL A 137 -13.34 -8.11 14.76
CA VAL A 137 -12.67 -8.55 13.54
C VAL A 137 -13.56 -8.17 12.37
N ASP A 138 -12.97 -7.48 11.40
CA ASP A 138 -13.68 -7.00 10.22
C ASP A 138 -12.75 -7.07 9.03
N ILE A 139 -13.23 -7.69 7.95
CA ILE A 139 -12.49 -7.85 6.70
C ILE A 139 -13.20 -7.17 5.53
N ALA A 140 -14.26 -6.38 5.78
CA ALA A 140 -15.13 -5.89 4.72
C ALA A 140 -15.88 -4.59 5.06
N SER A 141 -15.34 -3.74 5.92
CA SER A 141 -15.81 -2.36 6.13
C SER A 141 -15.41 -1.38 5.03
N GLY A 142 -14.72 -1.82 3.97
CA GLY A 142 -14.13 -0.91 2.97
C GLY A 142 -12.92 -0.11 3.45
N TYR A 143 -12.66 -0.09 4.77
CA TYR A 143 -11.46 0.49 5.38
C TYR A 143 -10.70 -0.61 6.13
N PRO A 144 -9.47 -0.94 5.71
CA PRO A 144 -8.77 -2.06 6.29
C PRO A 144 -8.45 -1.83 7.78
N LEU A 145 -8.95 -2.70 8.66
CA LEU A 145 -8.46 -2.76 10.03
C LEU A 145 -7.08 -3.47 10.03
N PRO A 146 -6.06 -2.89 10.67
CA PRO A 146 -4.71 -3.46 10.68
C PRO A 146 -4.61 -4.76 11.47
N GLY A 147 -5.61 -5.07 12.28
CA GLY A 147 -5.74 -6.32 13.03
C GLY A 147 -7.02 -6.34 13.87
N PRO A 148 -7.20 -7.38 14.70
CA PRO A 148 -8.34 -7.49 15.61
C PRO A 148 -8.32 -6.35 16.64
N VAL A 149 -9.44 -5.67 16.83
CA VAL A 149 -9.56 -4.53 17.75
C VAL A 149 -9.96 -5.03 19.14
N PRO A 150 -9.11 -4.88 20.18
CA PRO A 150 -9.44 -5.29 21.55
C PRO A 150 -10.48 -4.34 22.17
N LEU A 151 -11.76 -4.73 22.14
CA LEU A 151 -12.87 -3.90 22.61
C LEU A 151 -12.78 -3.58 24.11
N HIS A 152 -12.18 -4.47 24.89
CA HIS A 152 -11.97 -4.32 26.33
C HIS A 152 -10.92 -3.26 26.71
N ARG A 153 -10.18 -2.72 25.73
CA ARG A 153 -9.12 -1.72 25.92
C ARG A 153 -9.33 -0.46 25.10
N LEU A 154 -10.57 -0.19 24.69
CA LEU A 154 -10.88 1.04 23.97
C LEU A 154 -10.60 2.27 24.86
N PRO A 155 -10.03 3.36 24.31
CA PRO A 155 -9.63 3.52 22.90
C PRO A 155 -8.32 2.81 22.58
N VAL A 156 -8.24 2.23 21.38
CA VAL A 156 -7.00 1.62 20.84
C VAL A 156 -6.54 2.44 19.66
N SER A 157 -5.30 2.92 19.71
CA SER A 157 -4.61 3.48 18.55
C SER A 157 -3.77 2.39 17.91
N PHE A 158 -3.93 2.21 16.61
CA PHE A 158 -3.00 1.39 15.85
C PHE A 158 -1.86 2.28 15.36
N PRO A 159 -0.61 2.09 15.83
CA PRO A 159 0.51 2.93 15.42
C PRO A 159 0.87 2.79 13.93
N GLU A 160 0.20 1.91 13.18
CA GLU A 160 0.60 1.46 11.82
C GLU A 160 -0.58 1.41 10.81
N THR A 161 -1.56 2.32 10.90
CA THR A 161 -2.60 2.40 9.85
C THR A 161 -2.11 3.18 8.62
N ALA A 162 -2.16 2.50 7.46
CA ALA A 162 -1.91 2.94 6.08
C ALA A 162 -0.48 2.78 5.52
N GLY A 163 0.08 1.56 5.60
CA GLY A 163 1.27 1.16 4.84
C GLY A 163 0.93 0.29 3.62
N LEU A 164 0.27 0.85 2.62
CA LEU A 164 0.11 0.24 1.28
C LEU A 164 0.71 1.16 0.24
N GLU A 165 1.98 1.49 0.42
CA GLU A 165 2.75 2.24 -0.58
C GLU A 165 3.33 1.28 -1.59
N VAL A 166 2.53 1.00 -2.60
CA VAL A 166 2.99 0.33 -3.80
C VAL A 166 3.25 1.42 -4.84
N LYS A 167 4.52 1.68 -5.15
CA LYS A 167 4.86 2.59 -6.26
C LYS A 167 4.94 1.76 -7.54
N ILE A 168 4.12 2.07 -8.53
CA ILE A 168 4.01 1.30 -9.78
C ILE A 168 3.87 2.26 -10.96
N ASN A 169 4.70 2.12 -11.98
CA ASN A 169 4.56 2.85 -13.25
C ASN A 169 3.90 2.00 -14.36
N ILE A 170 3.33 0.84 -14.03
CA ILE A 170 2.75 -0.08 -15.03
C ILE A 170 1.54 0.54 -15.73
N SER A 171 0.62 1.18 -14.99
CA SER A 171 -0.53 1.87 -15.60
C SER A 171 -0.06 2.94 -16.58
N LEU A 172 0.94 3.73 -16.19
CA LEU A 172 1.57 4.73 -17.03
C LEU A 172 2.18 4.15 -18.33
N LEU A 173 2.91 3.03 -18.21
CA LEU A 173 3.52 2.35 -19.35
C LEU A 173 2.44 1.76 -20.28
N ALA A 174 1.37 1.21 -19.71
CA ALA A 174 0.26 0.63 -20.45
C ALA A 174 -0.61 1.70 -21.14
N SER A 175 -0.72 2.89 -20.56
CA SER A 175 -1.53 4.00 -21.10
C SER A 175 -0.91 4.67 -22.34
N PRO A 176 -1.76 5.15 -23.27
CA PRO A 176 -1.30 6.04 -24.34
C PRO A 176 -0.90 7.42 -23.75
N PRO A 177 -0.02 8.20 -24.40
CA PRO A 177 0.54 9.45 -23.86
C PRO A 177 -0.50 10.42 -23.31
N GLU A 178 -1.61 10.62 -24.03
CA GLU A 178 -2.70 11.53 -23.65
C GLU A 178 -3.47 11.11 -22.39
N LYS A 179 -3.27 9.87 -21.90
CA LYS A 179 -3.87 9.32 -20.67
C LYS A 179 -2.85 9.06 -19.57
N ARG A 180 -1.61 9.58 -19.69
CA ARG A 180 -0.56 9.36 -18.68
C ARG A 180 -0.69 10.28 -17.47
N PHE A 181 -1.42 11.39 -17.62
CA PHE A 181 -1.80 12.24 -16.48
C PHE A 181 -3.22 11.85 -16.05
N PRO A 182 -3.43 11.33 -14.83
CA PRO A 182 -4.73 10.83 -14.41
C PRO A 182 -5.72 11.98 -14.18
N CYS A 183 -7.00 11.76 -14.46
CA CYS A 183 -8.07 12.63 -13.96
C CYS A 183 -8.37 12.34 -12.48
N ILE A 184 -9.18 13.19 -11.83
CA ILE A 184 -9.51 13.01 -10.39
C ILE A 184 -10.20 11.67 -10.15
N GLU A 185 -11.09 11.26 -11.06
CA GLU A 185 -11.81 9.99 -10.96
C GLU A 185 -10.84 8.79 -11.04
N GLU A 186 -9.83 8.85 -11.91
CA GLU A 186 -8.78 7.84 -12.01
C GLU A 186 -7.91 7.82 -10.75
N VAL A 187 -7.52 8.98 -10.21
CA VAL A 187 -6.76 9.07 -8.95
C VAL A 187 -7.53 8.42 -7.79
N ILE A 188 -8.83 8.69 -7.68
CA ILE A 188 -9.69 8.10 -6.65
C ILE A 188 -9.83 6.59 -6.86
N SER A 189 -10.16 6.16 -8.08
CA SER A 189 -10.33 4.75 -8.42
C SER A 189 -9.07 3.94 -8.16
N ASP A 190 -7.92 4.41 -8.68
CA ASP A 190 -6.65 3.70 -8.57
C ASP A 190 -6.15 3.69 -7.12
N GLY A 191 -6.28 4.82 -6.40
CA GLY A 191 -5.94 4.92 -4.98
C GLY A 191 -6.77 3.98 -4.09
N LEU A 192 -8.08 3.89 -4.31
CA LEU A 192 -8.96 2.97 -3.59
C LEU A 192 -8.69 1.50 -3.94
N SER A 193 -8.28 1.22 -5.18
CA SER A 193 -7.94 -0.14 -5.62
C SER A 193 -6.59 -0.63 -5.10
N LEU A 194 -5.78 0.26 -4.51
CA LEU A 194 -4.43 -0.04 -3.98
C LEU A 194 -3.49 -0.63 -5.04
N GLN A 195 -3.77 -0.38 -6.33
CA GLN A 195 -2.93 -0.78 -7.45
C GLN A 195 -1.61 0.00 -7.49
N GLY A 196 -1.43 0.97 -6.59
CA GLY A 196 -0.25 1.81 -6.53
C GLY A 196 -0.22 2.87 -7.63
N GLY A 197 0.92 3.53 -7.77
CA GLY A 197 1.08 4.56 -8.80
C GLY A 197 2.42 5.28 -8.79
N SER A 198 2.55 6.34 -9.58
CA SER A 198 3.68 7.27 -9.52
C SER A 198 3.53 8.24 -8.34
N CYS A 199 4.47 9.19 -8.18
CA CYS A 199 4.39 10.19 -7.11
C CYS A 199 3.10 11.01 -7.18
N ILE A 200 2.69 11.43 -8.38
CA ILE A 200 1.48 12.24 -8.54
C ILE A 200 0.23 11.48 -8.15
N LEU A 201 0.06 10.23 -8.58
CA LEU A 201 -1.14 9.45 -8.28
C LEU A 201 -1.28 9.21 -6.77
N ASN A 202 -0.22 8.74 -6.13
CA ASN A 202 -0.26 8.44 -4.70
C ASN A 202 -0.40 9.70 -3.83
N ASN A 203 0.40 10.75 -4.09
CA ASN A 203 0.35 11.96 -3.26
C ASN A 203 -0.91 12.80 -3.55
N TRP A 204 -1.47 12.73 -4.77
CA TRP A 204 -2.76 13.36 -5.06
C TRP A 204 -3.92 12.58 -4.40
N PHE A 205 -3.90 11.26 -4.44
CA PHE A 205 -4.87 10.45 -3.69
C PHE A 205 -4.78 10.74 -2.18
N LEU A 206 -3.57 10.77 -1.61
CA LEU A 206 -3.34 11.13 -0.20
C LEU A 206 -3.92 12.52 0.13
N TYR A 207 -3.68 13.52 -0.73
CA TYR A 207 -4.27 14.85 -0.59
C TYR A 207 -5.80 14.81 -0.58
N LEU A 208 -6.43 14.12 -1.54
CA LEU A 208 -7.88 14.01 -1.64
C LEU A 208 -8.47 13.28 -0.42
N LEU A 209 -7.82 12.20 0.03
CA LEU A 209 -8.22 11.45 1.21
C LEU A 209 -8.17 12.32 2.47
N LEU A 210 -7.06 13.02 2.69
CA LEU A 210 -6.92 13.91 3.86
C LEU A 210 -7.90 15.08 3.82
N LYS A 211 -8.18 15.64 2.64
CA LYS A 211 -9.25 16.64 2.47
C LYS A 211 -10.63 16.08 2.81
N ALA A 212 -10.96 14.87 2.36
CA ALA A 212 -12.22 14.22 2.70
C ALA A 212 -12.35 13.96 4.21
N LEU A 213 -11.24 13.65 4.87
CA LEU A 213 -11.13 13.54 6.33
C LEU A 213 -11.05 14.89 7.06
N ARG A 214 -11.24 16.01 6.35
CA ARG A 214 -11.26 17.39 6.86
C ARG A 214 -9.95 17.89 7.47
N TYR A 215 -8.82 17.30 7.10
CA TYR A 215 -7.51 17.87 7.43
C TYR A 215 -7.23 19.13 6.60
N ASP A 216 -6.58 20.11 7.22
CA ASP A 216 -6.05 21.27 6.49
C ASP A 216 -4.74 20.90 5.79
N VAL A 217 -4.88 20.39 4.56
CA VAL A 217 -3.76 20.01 3.71
C VAL A 217 -3.66 20.85 2.45
N TYR A 218 -2.46 20.96 1.90
CA TYR A 218 -2.22 21.53 0.58
C TYR A 218 -1.08 20.77 -0.11
N THR A 219 -0.95 20.96 -1.41
CA THR A 219 0.06 20.26 -2.21
C THR A 219 1.19 21.20 -2.59
N ILE A 220 2.39 20.65 -2.69
CA ILE A 220 3.59 21.35 -3.12
C ILE A 220 4.30 20.55 -4.20
N ALA A 221 5.21 21.20 -4.92
CA ALA A 221 6.05 20.58 -5.93
C ALA A 221 7.51 20.59 -5.49
N ALA A 222 8.23 19.54 -5.86
CA ALA A 222 9.64 19.37 -5.59
C ALA A 222 10.41 19.11 -6.87
N THR A 223 11.63 19.64 -6.91
CA THR A 223 12.60 19.37 -7.97
C THR A 223 13.34 18.08 -7.62
N TYR A 224 13.28 17.10 -8.52
CA TYR A 224 14.02 15.85 -8.36
C TYR A 224 15.48 16.05 -8.80
N CYS A 225 16.43 15.88 -7.88
CA CYS A 225 17.82 16.32 -8.03
C CYS A 225 18.77 15.19 -8.45
N ARG A 226 18.55 14.64 -9.65
CA ARG A 226 19.54 13.75 -10.30
C ARG A 226 20.46 14.56 -11.22
N VAL A 227 21.36 13.89 -11.95
CA VAL A 227 22.22 14.49 -13.00
C VAL A 227 21.47 15.49 -13.89
N GLN A 228 20.19 15.22 -14.14
CA GLN A 228 19.27 16.17 -14.74
C GLN A 228 18.21 16.55 -13.70
N GLU A 229 18.15 17.84 -13.36
CA GLU A 229 17.07 18.37 -12.53
C GLU A 229 15.76 18.27 -13.30
N LEU A 230 14.71 17.81 -12.61
CA LEU A 230 13.34 17.81 -13.11
C LEU A 230 12.53 18.77 -12.23
N PRO A 231 12.41 20.05 -12.63
CA PRO A 231 11.64 21.04 -11.90
C PRO A 231 10.20 20.59 -11.74
N ASP A 232 9.65 20.74 -10.54
CA ASP A 232 8.28 20.33 -10.18
C ASP A 232 7.94 18.86 -10.52
N GLY A 233 8.96 18.01 -10.68
CA GLY A 233 8.82 16.61 -11.09
C GLY A 233 8.35 15.64 -10.01
N HIS A 234 8.15 16.12 -8.77
CA HIS A 234 7.66 15.33 -7.66
C HIS A 234 6.60 16.11 -6.88
N MET A 235 5.43 15.51 -6.66
CA MET A 235 4.34 16.08 -5.88
C MET A 235 4.45 15.61 -4.44
N MET A 236 4.19 16.47 -3.46
CA MET A 236 4.09 16.11 -2.04
C MET A 236 2.90 16.83 -1.39
N VAL A 237 2.53 16.40 -0.18
CA VAL A 237 1.41 16.97 0.60
C VAL A 237 1.97 17.60 1.87
N VAL A 238 1.46 18.77 2.25
CA VAL A 238 1.75 19.40 3.54
C VAL A 238 0.46 19.48 4.33
N ALA A 239 0.49 19.01 5.57
CA ALA A 239 -0.58 19.15 6.53
C ALA A 239 -0.28 20.29 7.52
N LYS A 240 -1.31 21.04 7.87
CA LYS A 240 -1.27 22.13 8.85
C LYS A 240 -2.02 21.73 10.12
N GLY A 241 -1.54 22.21 11.26
CA GLY A 241 -2.28 22.14 12.52
C GLY A 241 -2.46 20.71 13.06
N LEU A 242 -1.63 19.76 12.61
CA LEU A 242 -1.53 18.46 13.29
C LEU A 242 -0.83 18.66 14.64
N LEU A 243 -1.22 17.90 15.67
CA LEU A 243 -0.51 17.98 16.95
C LEU A 243 0.92 17.45 16.80
N ASP A 244 1.92 18.24 17.15
CA ASP A 244 3.29 17.75 17.35
C ASP A 244 3.45 17.34 18.84
N PRO A 245 3.58 16.04 19.15
CA PRO A 245 3.74 15.59 20.53
C PRO A 245 5.07 16.03 21.16
N GLU A 246 6.06 16.43 20.34
CA GLU A 246 7.38 16.86 20.79
C GLU A 246 7.53 18.39 20.83
N ASP A 247 6.56 19.14 20.28
CA ASP A 247 6.50 20.60 20.33
C ASP A 247 5.04 21.08 20.48
N SER A 248 4.53 20.99 21.70
CA SER A 248 3.15 21.39 22.03
C SER A 248 2.94 22.91 22.04
N GLU A 249 4.01 23.71 21.96
CA GLU A 249 3.94 25.18 21.93
C GLU A 249 3.82 25.72 20.49
N CYS A 250 4.13 24.90 19.48
CA CYS A 250 3.96 25.26 18.08
C CYS A 250 2.48 25.50 17.74
N LYS A 251 2.11 26.75 17.45
CA LYS A 251 0.72 27.13 17.18
C LYS A 251 0.20 26.61 15.84
N GLU A 252 1.07 26.52 14.85
CA GLU A 252 0.74 26.14 13.47
C GLU A 252 1.81 25.20 12.89
N PRO A 253 1.97 23.99 13.45
CA PRO A 253 2.97 23.06 12.98
C PRO A 253 2.63 22.60 11.56
N LEU A 254 3.68 22.54 10.74
CA LEU A 254 3.62 22.02 9.38
C LEU A 254 4.25 20.65 9.32
N PHE A 255 3.57 19.72 8.66
CA PHE A 255 4.05 18.36 8.44
C PHE A 255 4.09 18.03 6.96
N LEU A 256 5.25 17.60 6.47
CA LEU A 256 5.38 17.06 5.12
C LEU A 256 4.99 15.58 5.10
N LEU A 257 4.15 15.22 4.14
CA LEU A 257 3.72 13.87 3.85
C LEU A 257 4.16 13.53 2.42
N ASP A 258 4.90 12.43 2.27
CA ASP A 258 5.33 11.95 0.96
C ASP A 258 5.31 10.43 0.92
N ALA A 259 4.25 9.91 0.31
CA ALA A 259 3.98 8.49 0.21
C ALA A 259 4.60 7.83 -1.03
N ALA A 260 5.30 8.59 -1.90
CA ALA A 260 5.62 8.09 -3.24
C ALA A 260 6.88 8.63 -3.92
N SER A 261 7.86 9.08 -3.15
CA SER A 261 9.22 9.39 -3.66
C SER A 261 10.03 8.16 -4.09
N GLY A 262 9.50 6.94 -3.92
CA GLY A 262 10.19 5.67 -4.19
C GLY A 262 11.04 5.20 -3.01
N PHE A 263 11.50 6.15 -2.20
CA PHE A 263 11.91 5.96 -0.81
C PHE A 263 10.95 6.80 0.03
N PRO A 264 9.79 6.28 0.41
CA PRO A 264 8.82 7.07 1.16
C PRO A 264 9.38 7.49 2.52
N LEU A 265 8.78 8.51 3.11
CA LEU A 265 9.10 8.92 4.47
C LEU A 265 8.37 7.98 5.43
N PRO A 266 9.04 7.44 6.46
CA PRO A 266 8.41 6.49 7.39
C PRO A 266 7.28 7.11 8.20
N CYS A 267 7.26 8.44 8.31
CA CYS A 267 6.30 9.20 9.07
C CYS A 267 6.18 10.64 8.54
N PRO A 268 5.12 11.38 8.93
CA PRO A 268 5.02 12.81 8.71
C PRO A 268 6.26 13.55 9.23
N VAL A 269 6.81 14.47 8.43
CA VAL A 269 8.02 15.21 8.80
C VAL A 269 7.67 16.60 9.35
N PRO A 270 7.98 16.90 10.62
CA PRO A 270 7.70 18.21 11.20
C PRO A 270 8.65 19.27 10.63
N LEU A 271 8.15 20.07 9.69
CA LEU A 271 8.94 21.07 8.96
C LEU A 271 9.38 22.26 9.84
N HIS A 272 8.69 22.48 10.96
CA HIS A 272 9.05 23.51 11.94
C HIS A 272 10.25 23.11 12.82
N ARG A 273 10.67 21.84 12.76
CA ARG A 273 11.77 21.28 13.56
C ARG A 273 13.04 21.00 12.76
N LEU A 274 13.14 21.52 11.53
CA LEU A 274 14.31 21.29 10.69
C LEU A 274 15.60 21.85 11.37
N PRO A 275 16.74 21.13 11.28
CA PRO A 275 16.92 19.87 10.57
C PRO A 275 16.37 18.67 11.35
N VAL A 276 15.83 17.70 10.62
CA VAL A 276 15.34 16.43 11.18
C VAL A 276 16.01 15.26 10.48
N SER A 277 16.42 14.26 11.26
CA SER A 277 17.04 13.05 10.74
C SER A 277 16.23 11.84 11.17
N PHE A 278 15.99 10.95 10.22
CA PHE A 278 15.28 9.70 10.48
C PHE A 278 16.30 8.58 10.68
N PRO A 279 16.17 7.77 11.74
CA PRO A 279 16.95 6.57 11.88
C PRO A 279 16.70 5.64 10.67
N GLU A 280 17.64 4.73 10.47
CA GLU A 280 17.75 3.86 9.30
C GLU A 280 16.40 3.20 8.91
N THR A 281 15.74 3.74 7.88
CA THR A 281 14.47 3.23 7.34
C THR A 281 14.79 2.38 6.11
N ALA A 282 14.57 1.06 6.22
CA ALA A 282 15.00 0.05 5.24
C ALA A 282 16.44 0.19 4.74
N GLY A 283 17.37 0.50 5.65
CA GLY A 283 18.78 0.65 5.31
C GLY A 283 19.21 2.07 4.93
N LEU A 284 18.27 3.03 4.89
CA LEU A 284 18.53 4.39 4.44
C LEU A 284 18.47 5.37 5.61
N VAL A 285 19.51 6.19 5.73
CA VAL A 285 19.50 7.36 6.62
C VAL A 285 19.08 8.57 5.79
N VAL A 286 17.98 9.19 6.20
CA VAL A 286 17.39 10.34 5.52
C VAL A 286 17.47 11.54 6.47
N LYS A 287 17.88 12.69 5.95
CA LYS A 287 17.87 13.98 6.64
C LYS A 287 17.05 14.97 5.84
N MET A 288 16.31 15.85 6.51
CA MET A 288 15.77 17.06 5.91
C MET A 288 16.38 18.29 6.56
N GLU A 289 16.72 19.27 5.72
CA GLU A 289 17.44 20.46 6.15
C GLU A 289 17.06 21.67 5.30
N MET A 290 17.05 22.85 5.91
CA MET A 290 16.83 24.11 5.19
C MET A 290 18.17 24.71 4.77
N ILE A 291 18.35 24.94 3.47
CA ILE A 291 19.56 25.51 2.88
C ILE A 291 19.11 26.60 1.91
N ASP A 292 19.61 27.83 2.10
CA ASP A 292 19.31 28.99 1.24
C ASP A 292 17.81 29.23 0.99
N GLY A 293 16.98 29.01 2.02
CA GLY A 293 15.53 29.22 1.95
C GLY A 293 14.74 28.11 1.24
N LEU A 294 15.41 27.03 0.83
CA LEU A 294 14.79 25.82 0.30
C LEU A 294 14.94 24.66 1.29
N ILE A 295 14.02 23.71 1.24
CA ILE A 295 14.08 22.48 2.03
C ILE A 295 14.65 21.37 1.16
N TYR A 296 15.69 20.73 1.65
CA TYR A 296 16.39 19.64 0.98
C TYR A 296 16.09 18.33 1.69
N ARG A 297 15.77 17.31 0.89
CA ARG A 297 15.80 15.93 1.33
C ARG A 297 17.13 15.30 0.93
N LEU A 298 17.88 14.91 1.94
CA LEU A 298 19.23 14.39 1.84
C LEU A 298 19.27 12.91 2.23
N GLN A 299 20.09 12.12 1.55
CA GLN A 299 20.24 10.68 1.81
C GLN A 299 21.72 10.30 1.90
N HIS A 300 22.09 9.55 2.94
CA HIS A 300 23.49 9.20 3.20
C HIS A 300 24.02 8.17 2.18
N ASP A 301 25.33 8.24 1.86
CA ASP A 301 26.02 7.45 0.83
C ASP A 301 26.12 5.93 1.10
N LYS A 302 25.46 5.40 2.14
CA LYS A 302 25.25 3.95 2.25
C LYS A 302 24.22 3.45 1.21
N ASP A 303 23.57 4.37 0.49
CA ASP A 303 22.74 4.04 -0.66
C ASP A 303 23.59 3.39 -1.76
N PRO A 304 23.24 2.17 -2.21
CA PRO A 304 23.96 1.45 -3.25
C PRO A 304 23.74 1.99 -4.68
N GLU A 305 23.06 3.12 -4.87
CA GLU A 305 23.14 3.87 -6.14
C GLU A 305 24.43 4.70 -6.24
N PRO A 306 25.08 4.75 -7.43
CA PRO A 306 26.29 5.54 -7.62
C PRO A 306 26.08 7.02 -7.28
N SER A 307 26.95 7.59 -6.45
CA SER A 307 26.92 9.01 -6.04
C SER A 307 27.04 9.98 -7.21
N GLU A 308 27.71 9.57 -8.29
CA GLU A 308 27.87 10.35 -9.54
C GLU A 308 26.55 10.79 -10.17
N LYS A 309 25.42 10.16 -9.79
CA LYS A 309 24.10 10.49 -10.32
C LYS A 309 23.38 11.62 -9.57
N TYR A 310 23.97 12.11 -8.51
CA TYR A 310 23.33 13.02 -7.56
C TYR A 310 24.19 14.23 -7.29
N GLN A 311 23.52 15.36 -7.06
CA GLN A 311 24.17 16.48 -6.39
C GLN A 311 24.53 16.05 -4.96
N MET A 312 25.71 16.45 -4.49
CA MET A 312 26.17 16.15 -3.13
C MET A 312 26.24 17.43 -2.31
N ILE A 313 25.81 17.37 -1.05
CA ILE A 313 25.98 18.42 -0.04
C ILE A 313 26.57 17.76 1.20
N ASP A 314 27.81 18.12 1.57
CA ASP A 314 28.51 17.59 2.75
C ASP A 314 28.52 16.06 2.86
N GLY A 315 28.69 15.37 1.73
CA GLY A 315 28.69 13.90 1.66
C GLY A 315 27.29 13.26 1.62
N TRP A 316 26.22 14.04 1.53
CA TRP A 316 24.85 13.57 1.37
C TRP A 316 24.35 13.75 -0.06
N LYS A 317 23.65 12.73 -0.59
CA LYS A 317 22.96 12.79 -1.88
C LYS A 317 21.72 13.67 -1.75
N VAL A 318 21.57 14.66 -2.62
CA VAL A 318 20.34 15.46 -2.73
C VAL A 318 19.31 14.67 -3.53
N ILE A 319 18.21 14.29 -2.89
CA ILE A 319 17.13 13.52 -3.56
C ILE A 319 16.11 14.49 -4.17
N VAL A 320 15.60 15.41 -3.35
CA VAL A 320 14.68 16.46 -3.77
C VAL A 320 14.98 17.77 -3.06
N LYS A 321 14.66 18.90 -3.70
CA LYS A 321 14.61 20.23 -3.09
C LYS A 321 13.29 20.92 -3.41
N PHE A 322 12.75 21.69 -2.48
CA PHE A 322 11.44 22.33 -2.63
C PHE A 322 11.28 23.57 -1.74
N ASP A 323 10.28 24.40 -2.07
CA ASP A 323 9.75 25.42 -1.18
C ASP A 323 8.33 25.04 -0.72
N LEU A 324 7.75 25.84 0.16
CA LEU A 324 6.40 25.58 0.70
C LEU A 324 5.28 26.28 -0.08
N LYS A 325 5.55 26.72 -1.32
CA LYS A 325 4.52 27.36 -2.13
C LYS A 325 3.47 26.33 -2.53
N GLN A 326 2.23 26.61 -2.17
CA GLN A 326 1.09 25.81 -2.57
C GLN A 326 0.99 25.75 -4.11
N LYS A 327 0.77 24.53 -4.61
CA LYS A 327 0.53 24.22 -6.02
C LYS A 327 -0.79 23.51 -6.14
N ASP A 328 -1.59 23.87 -7.14
CA ASP A 328 -2.73 23.06 -7.55
C ASP A 328 -2.20 21.75 -8.18
N PRO A 329 -2.65 20.55 -7.79
CA PRO A 329 -2.24 19.31 -8.43
C PRO A 329 -2.35 19.35 -9.97
N LEU A 330 -3.38 20.03 -10.50
CA LEU A 330 -3.57 20.18 -11.95
C LEU A 330 -2.51 21.07 -12.60
N SER A 331 -1.94 22.03 -11.87
CA SER A 331 -0.85 22.88 -12.37
C SER A 331 0.45 22.10 -12.62
N LEU A 332 0.59 20.91 -12.04
CA LEU A 332 1.75 20.04 -12.26
C LEU A 332 1.68 19.25 -13.58
N ARG A 333 0.56 19.34 -14.32
CA ARG A 333 0.37 18.60 -15.58
C ARG A 333 1.53 18.81 -16.55
N GLY A 334 1.94 20.06 -16.79
CA GLY A 334 3.03 20.34 -17.73
C GLY A 334 4.36 19.69 -17.34
N ALA A 335 4.74 19.77 -16.06
CA ALA A 335 5.95 19.13 -15.55
C ALA A 335 5.87 17.59 -15.65
N MET A 336 4.70 17.02 -15.38
CA MET A 336 4.46 15.58 -15.42
C MET A 336 4.40 15.05 -16.86
N GLU A 337 3.81 15.79 -17.79
CA GLU A 337 3.85 15.48 -19.22
C GLU A 337 5.29 15.51 -19.75
N ALA A 338 6.12 16.45 -19.29
CA ALA A 338 7.54 16.46 -19.64
C ALA A 338 8.31 15.22 -19.12
N ILE A 339 7.82 14.59 -18.05
CA ILE A 339 8.42 13.37 -17.49
C ILE A 339 7.84 12.10 -18.13
N PHE A 340 6.54 12.08 -18.37
CA PHE A 340 5.80 10.88 -18.76
C PHE A 340 5.40 10.84 -20.24
N CYS A 341 5.52 11.93 -20.97
CA CYS A 341 5.31 11.99 -22.41
C CYS A 341 6.50 12.57 -23.22
N PRO A 342 7.77 12.53 -22.76
CA PRO A 342 8.85 13.13 -23.51
C PRO A 342 9.24 12.29 -24.73
N ASP A 343 9.69 12.99 -25.76
CA ASP A 343 10.44 12.44 -26.87
C ASP A 343 11.84 13.08 -26.85
N PRO A 344 12.91 12.33 -26.50
CA PRO A 344 12.94 10.89 -26.26
C PRO A 344 12.35 10.47 -24.89
N PRO A 345 11.88 9.21 -24.76
CA PRO A 345 11.28 8.71 -23.52
C PRO A 345 12.26 8.75 -22.34
N THR A 346 11.77 9.16 -21.15
CA THR A 346 12.55 9.14 -19.91
C THR A 346 12.82 7.73 -19.42
N PRO A 347 13.77 7.55 -18.47
CA PRO A 347 13.96 6.25 -17.81
C PRO A 347 12.65 5.64 -17.25
N LEU A 348 11.70 6.46 -16.79
CA LEU A 348 10.41 5.97 -16.27
C LEU A 348 9.53 5.30 -17.34
N LEU A 349 9.75 5.57 -18.61
CA LEU A 349 9.04 4.96 -19.73
C LEU A 349 9.79 3.79 -20.37
N ARG A 350 11.09 3.64 -20.08
CA ARG A 350 11.95 2.59 -20.64
C ARG A 350 12.07 1.37 -19.74
N GLU A 351 11.68 1.50 -18.48
CA GLU A 351 11.72 0.41 -17.54
C GLU A 351 10.52 0.33 -16.60
N VAL A 352 10.15 -0.90 -16.24
CA VAL A 352 9.30 -1.15 -15.08
C VAL A 352 10.05 -0.65 -13.87
N ARG A 353 9.41 0.18 -13.04
CA ARG A 353 9.93 0.60 -11.74
C ARG A 353 8.85 0.41 -10.71
N MET A 354 9.09 -0.53 -9.83
CA MET A 354 8.16 -0.82 -8.76
C MET A 354 8.87 -0.84 -7.42
N PHE A 355 8.22 -0.33 -6.39
CA PHE A 355 8.70 -0.35 -5.02
C PHE A 355 7.57 -0.78 -4.11
N ARG A 356 7.85 -1.70 -3.20
CA ARG A 356 6.92 -2.09 -2.12
C ARG A 356 7.66 -2.06 -0.80
N TRP A 357 7.02 -1.40 0.16
CA TRP A 357 7.46 -1.25 1.53
C TRP A 357 6.46 -2.01 2.42
N PRO A 358 6.72 -3.29 2.75
CA PRO A 358 5.81 -4.05 3.57
C PRO A 358 5.79 -3.52 5.00
N ILE A 359 4.61 -3.46 5.59
CA ILE A 359 4.40 -3.00 6.97
C ILE A 359 5.26 -3.82 7.94
N GLY A 360 5.92 -3.12 8.86
CA GLY A 360 6.76 -3.74 9.89
C GLY A 360 8.00 -4.46 9.36
N LYS A 361 8.36 -4.24 8.09
CA LYS A 361 9.56 -4.83 7.48
C LYS A 361 10.59 -3.76 7.20
N ASN A 362 11.84 -4.05 7.57
CA ASN A 362 13.00 -3.21 7.27
C ASN A 362 13.58 -3.53 5.88
N TRP A 363 12.72 -3.86 4.91
CA TRP A 363 13.14 -4.14 3.54
C TRP A 363 12.16 -3.58 2.51
N CYS A 364 12.70 -3.20 1.35
CA CYS A 364 11.97 -2.79 0.17
C CYS A 364 12.31 -3.75 -0.96
N VAL A 365 11.29 -4.21 -1.69
CA VAL A 365 11.49 -4.87 -2.98
C VAL A 365 11.36 -3.82 -4.06
N ALA A 366 12.40 -3.70 -4.89
CA ALA A 366 12.33 -2.95 -6.11
C ALA A 366 12.48 -3.84 -7.32
N VAL A 367 11.62 -3.63 -8.31
CA VAL A 367 11.75 -4.26 -9.63
C VAL A 367 12.13 -3.18 -10.61
N ARG A 368 13.27 -3.37 -11.28
CA ARG A 368 13.65 -2.70 -12.53
C ARG A 368 13.55 -3.74 -13.63
N THR A 369 13.24 -3.38 -14.89
CA THR A 369 12.91 -4.34 -15.97
C THR A 369 13.72 -5.64 -15.98
N HIS A 370 15.01 -5.59 -15.70
CA HIS A 370 15.87 -6.77 -15.66
C HIS A 370 16.39 -7.12 -14.27
N ASP A 371 16.11 -6.32 -13.25
CA ASP A 371 16.70 -6.46 -11.92
C ASP A 371 15.61 -6.53 -10.85
N LEU A 372 15.58 -7.63 -10.12
CA LEU A 372 14.97 -7.68 -8.80
C LEU A 372 16.00 -7.26 -7.77
N ILE A 373 15.69 -6.17 -7.06
CA ILE A 373 16.57 -5.56 -6.08
C ILE A 373 15.88 -5.61 -4.73
N PHE A 374 16.50 -6.26 -3.75
CA PHE A 374 16.10 -6.15 -2.36
C PHE A 374 16.97 -5.11 -1.67
N TYR A 375 16.34 -4.16 -1.00
CA TYR A 375 16.97 -3.24 -0.06
C TYR A 375 16.54 -3.65 1.34
N GLY A 376 17.44 -3.63 2.32
CA GLY A 376 17.07 -3.89 3.71
C GLY A 376 18.13 -4.66 4.48
N LYS A 377 17.79 -5.04 5.71
CA LYS A 377 18.63 -5.88 6.58
C LYS A 377 18.35 -7.38 6.41
N GLU A 378 17.18 -7.74 5.88
CA GLU A 378 16.72 -9.12 5.75
C GLU A 378 16.15 -9.36 4.34
N CYS A 379 16.47 -10.51 3.75
CA CYS A 379 15.86 -10.99 2.52
C CYS A 379 14.66 -11.87 2.87
N PRO A 380 13.46 -11.64 2.29
CA PRO A 380 12.32 -12.53 2.51
C PRO A 380 12.44 -13.89 1.81
N GLU A 381 13.50 -14.11 1.03
CA GLU A 381 13.72 -15.34 0.27
C GLU A 381 14.51 -16.37 1.09
N PRO A 382 14.00 -17.60 1.30
CA PRO A 382 14.61 -18.62 2.18
C PRO A 382 16.05 -18.99 1.84
N ASP A 383 16.40 -18.95 0.54
CA ASP A 383 17.71 -19.36 0.02
C ASP A 383 18.63 -18.18 -0.30
N CYS A 384 18.20 -16.97 0.06
CA CYS A 384 18.95 -15.75 -0.21
C CYS A 384 20.11 -15.65 0.77
N LYS A 385 21.33 -15.91 0.29
CA LYS A 385 22.57 -15.67 1.04
C LYS A 385 22.79 -14.17 1.20
N PHE A 386 22.01 -13.55 2.06
CA PHE A 386 22.10 -12.14 2.40
C PHE A 386 23.33 -11.95 3.26
N ASN A 387 24.37 -11.30 2.72
CA ASN A 387 25.52 -10.91 3.51
C ASN A 387 25.10 -9.87 4.56
N GLU A 388 25.58 -10.02 5.79
CA GLU A 388 25.20 -9.27 7.01
C GLU A 388 25.45 -7.74 6.98
N LYS A 389 25.86 -7.17 5.85
CA LYS A 389 25.95 -5.72 5.64
C LYS A 389 24.80 -5.32 4.73
N ILE A 390 23.98 -4.34 5.16
CA ILE A 390 22.89 -3.67 4.39
C ILE A 390 23.13 -3.85 2.88
N GLY A 391 22.49 -4.87 2.32
CA GLY A 391 22.99 -5.51 1.11
C GLY A 391 22.03 -5.29 -0.02
N LYS A 392 22.47 -4.63 -1.09
CA LYS A 392 21.75 -4.64 -2.36
C LYS A 392 21.87 -6.04 -2.96
N HIS A 393 20.89 -6.90 -2.74
CA HIS A 393 20.82 -8.14 -3.49
C HIS A 393 20.17 -7.86 -4.84
N LYS A 394 20.95 -8.01 -5.90
CA LYS A 394 20.50 -7.82 -7.28
C LYS A 394 20.43 -9.18 -7.98
N LYS A 395 19.22 -9.60 -8.37
CA LYS A 395 19.00 -10.76 -9.22
C LYS A 395 18.57 -10.28 -10.60
N THR A 396 19.30 -10.67 -11.64
CA THR A 396 18.86 -10.40 -13.01
C THR A 396 17.73 -11.36 -13.38
N LEU A 397 16.62 -10.85 -13.92
CA LEU A 397 15.45 -11.62 -14.32
C LEU A 397 15.31 -11.64 -15.84
N ASN A 398 14.89 -12.77 -16.39
CA ASN A 398 14.27 -12.78 -17.72
C ASN A 398 12.81 -12.29 -17.62
N PHE A 399 12.12 -12.09 -18.75
CA PHE A 399 10.75 -11.58 -18.76
C PHE A 399 9.73 -12.50 -18.06
N GLU A 400 9.91 -13.82 -18.13
CA GLU A 400 9.03 -14.80 -17.48
C GLU A 400 9.19 -14.76 -15.96
N ASP A 401 10.45 -14.77 -15.50
CA ASP A 401 10.80 -14.61 -14.09
C ASP A 401 10.33 -13.26 -13.54
N LEU A 402 10.37 -12.21 -14.34
CA LEU A 402 9.90 -10.87 -14.00
C LEU A 402 8.40 -10.84 -13.75
N GLU A 403 7.59 -11.43 -14.64
CA GLU A 403 6.14 -11.51 -14.44
C GLU A 403 5.83 -12.28 -13.15
N ASN A 404 6.44 -13.46 -12.94
CA ASN A 404 6.23 -14.27 -11.75
C ASN A 404 6.69 -13.56 -10.46
N THR A 405 7.82 -12.86 -10.52
CA THR A 405 8.32 -12.04 -9.40
C THR A 405 7.36 -10.91 -9.06
N ILE A 406 6.87 -10.19 -10.06
CA ILE A 406 5.90 -9.11 -9.86
C ILE A 406 4.62 -9.66 -9.25
N LYS A 407 4.08 -10.77 -9.74
CA LYS A 407 2.90 -11.41 -9.15
C LYS A 407 3.11 -11.77 -7.67
N ARG A 408 4.28 -12.33 -7.35
CA ARG A 408 4.61 -12.75 -5.99
C ARG A 408 4.74 -11.56 -5.03
N TYR A 409 5.45 -10.52 -5.43
CA TYR A 409 5.77 -9.40 -4.54
C TYR A 409 4.79 -8.23 -4.63
N PHE A 410 3.97 -8.17 -5.67
CA PHE A 410 3.03 -7.09 -5.95
C PHE A 410 1.71 -7.67 -6.47
N PRO A 411 1.01 -8.47 -5.65
CA PRO A 411 -0.20 -9.20 -6.06
C PRO A 411 -1.35 -8.28 -6.49
N MET A 412 -1.32 -7.00 -6.05
CA MET A 412 -2.34 -6.00 -6.38
C MET A 412 -2.30 -5.52 -7.84
N ILE A 413 -1.30 -5.89 -8.64
CA ILE A 413 -1.17 -5.42 -10.03
C ILE A 413 -2.11 -6.16 -10.98
N CYS A 414 -2.81 -5.39 -11.82
CA CYS A 414 -3.51 -5.90 -12.99
C CYS A 414 -2.54 -6.62 -13.97
N HIS A 415 -2.64 -7.95 -14.06
CA HIS A 415 -1.78 -8.76 -14.92
C HIS A 415 -1.82 -8.37 -16.40
N ASN A 416 -2.98 -7.92 -16.89
CA ASN A 416 -3.11 -7.47 -18.28
C ASN A 416 -2.29 -6.20 -18.54
N GLN A 417 -2.33 -5.22 -17.63
CA GLN A 417 -1.53 -4.00 -17.76
C GLN A 417 -0.03 -4.31 -17.67
N LEU A 418 0.36 -5.23 -16.80
CA LEU A 418 1.76 -5.68 -16.71
C LEU A 418 2.24 -6.26 -18.04
N ARG A 419 1.48 -7.17 -18.66
CA ARG A 419 1.85 -7.76 -19.96
C ARG A 419 1.98 -6.71 -21.06
N ILE A 420 1.05 -5.75 -21.13
CA ILE A 420 1.11 -4.64 -22.09
C ILE A 420 2.38 -3.80 -21.86
N ALA A 421 2.69 -3.46 -20.61
CA ALA A 421 3.88 -2.68 -20.27
C ALA A 421 5.18 -3.42 -20.65
N LEU A 422 5.27 -4.72 -20.34
CA LEU A 422 6.43 -5.54 -20.69
C LEU A 422 6.63 -5.65 -22.21
N GLN A 423 5.54 -5.81 -22.96
CA GLN A 423 5.56 -5.86 -24.42
C GLN A 423 6.07 -4.54 -25.02
N LYS A 424 5.55 -3.39 -24.55
CA LYS A 424 6.02 -2.06 -25.01
C LYS A 424 7.50 -1.83 -24.72
N ILE A 425 7.99 -2.24 -23.54
CA ILE A 425 9.41 -2.13 -23.19
C ILE A 425 10.27 -3.00 -24.13
N LYS A 426 9.79 -4.20 -24.48
CA LYS A 426 10.48 -5.07 -25.43
C LYS A 426 10.60 -4.41 -26.81
N GLU A 427 9.51 -3.86 -27.33
CA GLU A 427 9.47 -3.14 -28.61
C GLU A 427 10.39 -1.91 -28.64
N LEU A 428 10.39 -1.11 -27.56
CA LEU A 428 11.29 0.05 -27.44
C LEU A 428 12.77 -0.36 -27.53
N LYS A 429 13.16 -1.43 -26.83
CA LYS A 429 14.53 -1.94 -26.86
C LYS A 429 14.94 -2.50 -28.23
N GLU A 430 14.01 -3.11 -28.96
CA GLU A 430 14.24 -3.59 -30.32
C GLU A 430 14.48 -2.41 -31.28
N ARG A 431 13.71 -1.31 -31.15
CA ARG A 431 13.92 -0.08 -31.93
C ARG A 431 15.26 0.59 -31.62
N GLU A 432 15.64 0.70 -30.35
CA GLU A 432 16.94 1.28 -29.95
C GLU A 432 18.13 0.50 -30.56
N LYS A 433 18.04 -0.83 -30.65
CA LYS A 433 19.07 -1.65 -31.31
C LYS A 433 19.17 -1.36 -32.82
N GLN A 434 18.07 -1.05 -33.49
CA GLN A 434 18.06 -0.74 -34.93
C GLN A 434 18.66 0.63 -35.24
N VAL A 435 18.61 1.59 -34.31
CA VAL A 435 19.20 2.93 -34.49
C VAL A 435 20.73 2.93 -34.34
N HIS A 436 21.27 1.92 -33.66
CA HIS A 436 22.71 1.75 -33.44
C HIS A 436 23.40 0.80 -34.42
N LEU A 437 22.66 0.21 -35.36
CA LEU A 437 23.16 -0.57 -36.50
C LEU A 437 23.11 0.32 -37.74
#